data_AF-A0A7V7BGD3-F1
#
_entry.id   AF-A0A7V7BGD3-F1
#
_cell.length_a   1.000
_cell.length_b   1.000
_cell.length_c   1.000
_cell.angle_alpha   90.00
_cell.angle_beta   90.00
_cell.angle_gamma   90.00
#
_symmetry.space_group_name_H-M   'P 1'
#
loop_
_entity.id
_entity.type
_entity.pdbx_description
1 polymer ?
#
loop_
_entity_poly.entity_id
_entity_poly.type
_entity_poly.pdbx_seq_one_letter_code
_entity_poly.pdbx_strand_id
1 'polypeptide(L)'
;MIGIHIIPEQKINWERLNLMTLCRELGYAPWVSAMSVLGGLVGGPEGGAVAVTANFMEQLSMSGGKMGSIFVSDLQGANNSREALWALSAALRALERNLGVATGTPGSNTSSVFSLEEDICRSAALALVLTASGGAYNWAAGKSPEDTKIQHEVMAKTAGLSREGANARLNALYRLIEDLAKEGTTPLNSQQEFRFPKLYDVATGEPKPEYLQGCRRARELLTEVGVL
;
A
#
# COMPACT_ATOMS: atom_id res chain seq x y z
N MET A 1 19.83 -3.31 3.25
CA MET A 1 19.22 -2.04 2.78
C MET A 1 19.05 -1.14 3.98
N ILE A 2 19.53 0.10 3.94
CA ILE A 2 19.46 1.05 5.06
C ILE A 2 18.31 2.02 4.77
N GLY A 3 17.29 2.01 5.62
CA GLY A 3 16.11 2.87 5.48
C GLY A 3 16.37 4.27 6.02
N ILE A 4 16.20 5.26 5.15
CA ILE A 4 16.16 6.67 5.51
C ILE A 4 14.72 7.11 5.40
N HIS A 5 14.14 7.52 6.53
CA HIS A 5 12.75 7.88 6.66
C HIS A 5 12.64 9.26 7.29
N ILE A 6 11.92 10.17 6.66
CA ILE A 6 11.52 11.43 7.29
C ILE A 6 10.47 11.17 8.37
N ILE A 7 10.31 12.16 9.23
CA ILE A 7 9.20 12.28 10.16
C ILE A 7 8.12 13.10 9.46
N PRO A 8 6.89 12.58 9.28
CA PRO A 8 5.84 13.33 8.62
C PRO A 8 5.45 14.59 9.41
N GLU A 9 5.31 15.75 8.78
CA GLU A 9 5.67 16.09 7.39
C GLU A 9 6.99 16.86 7.36
N GLN A 10 7.79 16.73 6.28
CA GLN A 10 8.97 17.57 5.99
C GLN A 10 9.93 17.78 7.19
N LYS A 11 10.17 16.74 7.99
CA LYS A 11 11.10 16.78 9.13
C LYS A 11 12.11 15.65 9.07
N ILE A 12 13.33 15.93 9.50
CA ILE A 12 14.40 14.95 9.68
C ILE A 12 15.08 15.15 11.03
N ASN A 13 15.59 14.08 11.62
CA ASN A 13 16.35 14.12 12.87
C ASN A 13 17.83 13.83 12.65
N TRP A 14 18.64 14.05 13.69
CA TRP A 14 20.08 13.88 13.64
C TRP A 14 20.50 12.43 13.36
N GLU A 15 19.74 11.45 13.87
CA GLU A 15 20.05 10.03 13.63
C GLU A 15 19.97 9.68 12.14
N ARG A 16 18.99 10.22 11.41
CA ARG A 16 18.85 9.99 9.96
C ARG A 16 19.98 10.66 9.17
N LEU A 17 20.42 11.85 9.57
CA LEU A 17 21.54 12.55 8.93
C LEU A 17 22.87 11.81 9.12
N ASN A 18 23.12 11.28 10.32
CA ASN A 18 24.29 10.45 10.58
C ASN A 18 24.25 9.17 9.74
N LEU A 19 23.09 8.54 9.62
CA LEU A 19 22.92 7.32 8.83
C LEU A 19 23.09 7.57 7.32
N MET A 20 22.62 8.71 6.80
CA MET A 20 22.90 9.14 5.42
C MET A 20 24.40 9.32 5.19
N THR A 21 25.09 9.96 6.13
CA THR A 21 26.54 10.20 6.07
C THR A 21 27.30 8.87 6.03
N LEU A 22 26.94 7.94 6.93
CA LEU A 22 27.50 6.59 6.95
C LEU A 22 27.25 5.83 5.63
N CYS A 23 26.05 5.91 5.06
CA CYS A 23 25.76 5.28 3.76
C CYS A 23 26.68 5.83 2.67
N ARG A 24 26.89 7.15 2.64
CA ARG A 24 27.77 7.80 1.67
C ARG A 24 29.23 7.38 1.84
N GLU A 25 29.73 7.35 3.09
CA GLU A 25 31.11 6.93 3.39
C GLU A 25 31.37 5.48 3.01
N LEU A 26 30.38 4.60 3.17
CA LEU A 26 30.47 3.18 2.82
C LEU A 26 30.10 2.89 1.35
N GLY A 27 29.70 3.89 0.57
CA GLY A 27 29.28 3.71 -0.82
C GLY A 27 27.94 2.98 -1.00
N TYR A 28 27.08 2.94 0.02
CA TYR A 28 25.75 2.34 -0.04
C TYR A 28 24.69 3.33 -0.52
N ALA A 29 23.81 2.88 -1.43
CA ALA A 29 22.60 3.61 -1.78
C ALA A 29 21.50 3.31 -0.75
N PRO A 30 21.00 4.31 -0.01
CA PRO A 30 19.92 4.09 0.94
C PRO A 30 18.58 3.88 0.24
N TRP A 31 17.67 3.24 0.96
CA TRP A 31 16.26 3.20 0.61
C TRP A 31 15.54 4.38 1.24
N VAL A 32 14.73 5.08 0.45
CA VAL A 32 13.91 6.16 0.97
C VAL A 32 12.47 5.68 1.17
N SER A 33 11.81 6.14 2.22
CA SER A 33 10.36 5.98 2.34
C SER A 33 9.73 7.26 2.84
N ALA A 34 8.90 7.87 2.00
CA ALA A 34 8.09 9.02 2.38
C ALA A 34 6.72 8.56 2.85
N MET A 35 6.14 9.32 3.77
CA MET A 35 4.73 9.17 4.06
C MET A 35 4.09 10.52 4.35
N SER A 36 2.78 10.61 4.16
CA SER A 36 1.97 11.75 4.61
C SER A 36 0.67 11.30 5.26
N VAL A 37 0.19 12.11 6.20
CA VAL A 37 -0.97 11.80 7.04
C VAL A 37 -2.13 12.78 6.77
N LEU A 38 -3.15 12.29 6.06
CA LEU A 38 -4.38 13.04 5.77
C LEU A 38 -5.12 13.40 7.07
N GLY A 39 -5.71 14.59 7.09
CA GLY A 39 -6.33 15.20 8.26
C GLY A 39 -5.34 15.78 9.27
N GLY A 40 -4.03 15.53 9.10
CA GLY A 40 -2.96 16.13 9.88
C GLY A 40 -2.53 17.49 9.32
N LEU A 41 -1.20 17.75 9.33
CA LEU A 41 -0.62 19.03 8.87
C LEU A 41 -0.86 19.33 7.39
N VAL A 42 -1.14 18.30 6.57
CA VAL A 42 -1.37 18.43 5.12
C VAL A 42 -2.83 18.69 4.77
N GLY A 43 -3.76 18.59 5.73
CA GLY A 43 -5.19 18.71 5.47
C GLY A 43 -5.72 17.57 4.59
N GLY A 44 -6.34 17.92 3.47
CA GLY A 44 -7.05 16.99 2.58
C GLY A 44 -6.15 16.17 1.64
N PRO A 45 -6.76 15.34 0.77
CA PRO A 45 -6.04 14.47 -0.17
C PRO A 45 -5.14 15.24 -1.14
N GLU A 46 -5.51 16.45 -1.58
CA GLU A 46 -4.68 17.30 -2.45
C GLU A 46 -3.39 17.72 -1.74
N GLY A 47 -3.51 18.19 -0.49
CA GLY A 47 -2.35 18.57 0.32
C GLY A 47 -1.48 17.36 0.65
N GLY A 48 -2.10 16.20 0.93
CA GLY A 48 -1.39 14.93 1.13
C GLY A 48 -0.60 14.48 -0.09
N ALA A 49 -1.15 14.61 -1.29
CA ALA A 49 -0.45 14.28 -2.54
C ALA A 49 0.77 15.18 -2.78
N VAL A 50 0.63 16.49 -2.54
CA VAL A 50 1.75 17.44 -2.63
C VAL A 50 2.82 17.13 -1.59
N ALA A 51 2.41 16.94 -0.34
CA ALA A 51 3.32 16.69 0.78
C ALA A 51 4.10 15.38 0.59
N VAL A 52 3.44 14.27 0.24
CA VAL A 52 4.14 12.98 0.09
C VAL A 52 5.11 13.00 -1.09
N THR A 53 4.79 13.75 -2.15
CA THR A 53 5.70 13.98 -3.29
C THR A 53 6.92 14.79 -2.86
N ALA A 54 6.71 15.90 -2.14
CA ALA A 54 7.80 16.72 -1.61
C ALA A 54 8.69 15.93 -0.65
N ASN A 55 8.08 15.20 0.28
CA ASN A 55 8.72 14.29 1.22
C ASN A 55 9.62 13.25 0.53
N PHE A 56 9.18 12.72 -0.61
CA PHE A 56 9.94 11.75 -1.38
C PHE A 56 11.13 12.39 -2.08
N MET A 57 10.92 13.53 -2.75
CA MET A 57 11.98 14.29 -3.42
C MET A 57 13.06 14.77 -2.44
N GLU A 58 12.65 15.27 -1.28
CA GLU A 58 13.55 15.71 -0.22
C GLU A 58 14.48 14.56 0.22
N GLN A 59 13.92 13.38 0.49
CA GLN A 59 14.70 12.21 0.88
C GLN A 59 15.65 11.73 -0.20
N LEU A 60 15.20 11.70 -1.47
CA LEU A 60 16.09 11.34 -2.58
C LEU A 60 17.27 12.32 -2.68
N SER A 61 16.99 13.63 -2.58
CA SER A 61 18.01 14.67 -2.69
C SER A 61 19.04 14.62 -1.55
N MET A 62 18.60 14.40 -0.31
CA MET A 62 19.48 14.38 0.86
C MET A 62 20.28 13.08 1.00
N SER A 63 19.65 11.94 0.68
CA SER A 63 20.23 10.63 0.96
C SER A 63 21.04 10.03 -0.20
N GLY A 64 20.85 10.52 -1.43
CA GLY A 64 21.38 9.88 -2.63
C GLY A 64 20.72 8.53 -2.95
N GLY A 65 19.55 8.26 -2.37
CA GLY A 65 18.73 7.10 -2.70
C GLY A 65 18.32 7.08 -4.18
N LYS A 66 18.11 5.87 -4.73
CA LYS A 66 17.80 5.66 -6.16
C LYS A 66 16.43 5.03 -6.40
N MET A 67 15.75 4.63 -5.34
CA MET A 67 14.41 4.05 -5.35
C MET A 67 13.81 4.21 -3.96
N GLY A 68 12.49 4.05 -3.85
CA GLY A 68 11.87 4.07 -2.54
C GLY A 68 10.35 4.07 -2.57
N SER A 69 9.75 4.02 -1.39
CA SER A 69 8.30 3.93 -1.27
C SER A 69 7.66 5.25 -0.87
N ILE A 70 6.42 5.46 -1.30
CA ILE A 70 5.54 6.47 -0.71
C ILE A 70 4.36 5.78 -0.04
N PHE A 71 3.84 6.38 1.02
CA PHE A 71 2.72 5.86 1.79
C PHE A 71 1.80 7.02 2.20
N VAL A 72 0.50 6.84 2.05
CA VAL A 72 -0.48 7.83 2.50
C VAL A 72 -1.46 7.13 3.42
N SER A 73 -1.70 7.70 4.59
CA SER A 73 -2.73 7.22 5.51
C SER A 73 -3.54 8.39 6.06
N ASP A 74 -4.69 8.11 6.66
CA ASP A 74 -5.38 9.09 7.50
C ASP A 74 -4.87 9.07 8.96
N LEU A 75 -5.47 9.91 9.81
CA LEU A 75 -5.19 9.99 11.24
C LEU A 75 -5.50 8.71 12.02
N GLN A 76 -6.33 7.81 11.47
CA GLN A 76 -6.61 6.50 12.05
C GLN A 76 -5.59 5.45 11.58
N GLY A 77 -4.68 5.83 10.67
CA GLY A 77 -3.67 4.96 10.09
C GLY A 77 -4.17 4.14 8.91
N ALA A 78 -5.38 4.38 8.40
CA ALA A 78 -5.93 3.67 7.25
C ALA A 78 -5.30 4.18 5.94
N ASN A 79 -4.75 3.26 5.14
CA ASN A 79 -4.04 3.55 3.88
C ASN A 79 -4.86 3.26 2.61
N ASN A 80 -6.12 2.85 2.78
CA ASN A 80 -7.03 2.48 1.70
C ASN A 80 -8.41 3.12 1.90
N SER A 81 -8.46 4.29 2.53
CA SER A 81 -9.58 5.20 2.26
C SER A 81 -9.51 5.67 0.80
N ARG A 82 -10.64 6.11 0.25
CA ARG A 82 -10.69 6.62 -1.12
C ARG A 82 -9.77 7.83 -1.27
N GLU A 83 -9.71 8.66 -0.24
CA GLU A 83 -8.86 9.85 -0.14
C GLU A 83 -7.38 9.47 -0.09
N ALA A 84 -7.00 8.47 0.71
CA ALA A 84 -5.61 7.98 0.77
C ALA A 84 -5.17 7.39 -0.57
N LEU A 85 -6.00 6.55 -1.20
CA LEU A 85 -5.69 5.98 -2.51
C LEU A 85 -5.63 7.04 -3.61
N TRP A 86 -6.51 8.06 -3.57
CA TRP A 86 -6.45 9.16 -4.52
C TRP A 86 -5.14 9.95 -4.38
N ALA A 87 -4.76 10.30 -3.14
CA ALA A 87 -3.53 11.04 -2.88
C ALA A 87 -2.28 10.23 -3.27
N LEU A 88 -2.27 8.93 -2.96
CA LEU A 88 -1.26 7.98 -3.42
C LEU A 88 -1.18 7.94 -4.94
N SER A 89 -2.31 7.81 -5.64
CA SER A 89 -2.37 7.77 -7.11
C SER A 89 -1.81 9.05 -7.72
N ALA A 90 -2.24 10.21 -7.23
CA ALA A 90 -1.78 11.51 -7.72
C ALA A 90 -0.26 11.67 -7.56
N ALA A 91 0.28 11.30 -6.39
CA ALA A 91 1.70 11.33 -6.12
C ALA A 91 2.50 10.35 -7.01
N LEU A 92 2.06 9.09 -7.12
CA LEU A 92 2.71 8.10 -8.01
C LEU A 92 2.73 8.58 -9.46
N ARG A 93 1.62 9.12 -9.96
CA ARG A 93 1.54 9.69 -11.31
C ARG A 93 2.51 10.85 -11.52
N ALA A 94 2.66 11.71 -10.52
CA ALA A 94 3.60 12.83 -10.58
C ALA A 94 5.05 12.34 -10.59
N LEU A 95 5.40 11.40 -9.72
CA LEU A 95 6.75 10.84 -9.61
C LEU A 95 7.15 10.06 -10.87
N GLU A 96 6.26 9.22 -11.41
CA GLU A 96 6.54 8.46 -12.61
C GLU A 96 6.79 9.36 -13.82
N ARG A 97 5.98 10.41 -14.01
CA ARG A 97 6.11 11.31 -15.17
C ARG A 97 7.29 12.26 -15.11
N ASN A 98 7.69 12.68 -13.91
CA ASN A 98 8.63 13.81 -13.75
C ASN A 98 9.97 13.41 -13.15
N LEU A 99 10.04 12.30 -12.41
CA LEU A 99 11.25 11.91 -11.69
C LEU A 99 11.90 10.64 -12.26
N GLY A 100 11.11 9.72 -12.84
CA GLY A 100 11.61 8.49 -13.44
C GLY A 100 12.28 7.54 -12.44
N VAL A 101 11.99 7.68 -11.15
CA VAL A 101 12.51 6.82 -10.08
C VAL A 101 11.54 5.67 -9.83
N ALA A 102 12.08 4.47 -9.59
CA ALA A 102 11.26 3.32 -9.21
C ALA A 102 10.62 3.57 -7.83
N THR A 103 9.32 3.88 -7.84
CA THR A 103 8.55 4.18 -6.64
C THR A 103 7.52 3.09 -6.37
N GLY A 104 7.47 2.59 -5.14
CA GLY A 104 6.46 1.64 -4.70
C GLY A 104 5.63 2.14 -3.53
N THR A 105 4.80 1.26 -2.97
CA THR A 105 4.05 1.52 -1.74
C THR A 105 3.89 0.21 -0.95
N PRO A 106 3.71 0.26 0.38
CA PRO A 106 3.28 -0.89 1.17
C PRO A 106 1.91 -1.44 0.73
N GLY A 107 1.84 -2.73 0.38
CA GLY A 107 0.66 -3.40 -0.18
C GLY A 107 -0.38 -3.91 0.80
N SER A 108 -0.05 -3.90 2.09
CA SER A 108 -0.92 -4.43 3.13
C SER A 108 -1.98 -3.40 3.56
N ASN A 109 -3.23 -3.86 3.73
CA ASN A 109 -4.27 -3.07 4.41
C ASN A 109 -3.88 -2.78 5.88
N THR A 110 -3.95 -1.50 6.26
CA THR A 110 -3.77 -1.04 7.64
C THR A 110 -5.07 -0.60 8.33
N SER A 111 -6.18 -0.54 7.59
CA SER A 111 -7.51 -0.20 8.10
C SER A 111 -8.09 -1.33 8.94
N SER A 112 -8.98 -0.97 9.87
CA SER A 112 -9.89 -1.94 10.50
C SER A 112 -10.79 -2.59 9.44
N VAL A 113 -11.02 -3.89 9.59
CA VAL A 113 -11.83 -4.72 8.69
C VAL A 113 -12.70 -5.66 9.51
N PHE A 114 -13.78 -6.14 8.92
CA PHE A 114 -14.77 -7.00 9.56
C PHE A 114 -14.72 -8.45 9.06
N SER A 115 -13.99 -8.71 7.97
CA SER A 115 -13.77 -10.05 7.42
C SER A 115 -12.39 -10.18 6.76
N LEU A 116 -11.97 -11.42 6.49
CA LEU A 116 -10.76 -11.69 5.70
C LEU A 116 -10.93 -11.25 4.24
N GLU A 117 -12.14 -11.44 3.69
CA GLU A 117 -12.49 -11.04 2.33
C GLU A 117 -12.36 -9.52 2.17
N GLU A 118 -12.81 -8.74 3.15
CA GLU A 118 -12.65 -7.29 3.15
C GLU A 118 -11.16 -6.89 3.18
N ASP A 119 -10.35 -7.55 4.00
CA ASP A 119 -8.90 -7.30 4.10
C ASP A 119 -8.18 -7.52 2.76
N ILE A 120 -8.47 -8.64 2.10
CA ILE A 120 -7.92 -8.98 0.79
C ILE A 120 -8.44 -7.99 -0.27
N CYS A 121 -9.73 -7.64 -0.25
CA CYS A 121 -10.30 -6.67 -1.20
C CYS A 121 -9.67 -5.28 -1.07
N ARG A 122 -9.41 -4.81 0.16
CA ARG A 122 -8.70 -3.54 0.41
C ARG A 122 -7.26 -3.58 -0.09
N SER A 123 -6.56 -4.69 0.15
CA SER A 123 -5.18 -4.86 -0.34
C SER A 123 -5.14 -4.97 -1.88
N ALA A 124 -6.13 -5.61 -2.49
CA ALA A 124 -6.34 -5.63 -3.95
C ALA A 124 -6.61 -4.22 -4.52
N ALA A 125 -7.40 -3.39 -3.84
CA ALA A 125 -7.66 -2.01 -4.27
C ALA A 125 -6.36 -1.19 -4.31
N LEU A 126 -5.49 -1.37 -3.31
CA LEU A 126 -4.19 -0.74 -3.26
C LEU A 126 -3.28 -1.25 -4.39
N ALA A 127 -3.24 -2.55 -4.64
CA ALA A 127 -2.47 -3.15 -5.75
C ALA A 127 -2.93 -2.64 -7.13
N LEU A 128 -4.25 -2.49 -7.33
CA LEU A 128 -4.84 -1.89 -8.52
C LEU A 128 -4.39 -0.43 -8.66
N VAL A 129 -4.56 0.39 -7.62
CA VAL A 129 -4.18 1.81 -7.66
C VAL A 129 -2.68 2.00 -7.89
N LEU A 130 -1.84 1.23 -7.20
CA LEU A 130 -0.40 1.24 -7.38
C LEU A 130 -0.04 0.98 -8.85
N THR A 131 -0.60 -0.07 -9.45
CA THR A 131 -0.31 -0.46 -10.84
C THR A 131 -0.82 0.56 -11.83
N ALA A 132 -2.09 0.97 -11.72
CA ALA A 132 -2.71 1.94 -12.62
C ALA A 132 -2.03 3.32 -12.55
N SER A 133 -1.34 3.62 -11.45
CA SER A 133 -0.65 4.90 -11.24
C SER A 133 0.83 4.87 -11.64
N GLY A 134 1.33 3.75 -12.18
CA GLY A 134 2.72 3.62 -12.62
C GLY A 134 3.70 3.35 -11.48
N GLY A 135 3.23 2.77 -10.36
CA GLY A 135 4.10 2.25 -9.33
C GLY A 135 4.95 1.08 -9.83
N ALA A 136 6.21 1.04 -9.41
CA ALA A 136 7.20 0.07 -9.89
C ALA A 136 7.17 -1.26 -9.13
N TYR A 137 6.78 -1.25 -7.85
CA TYR A 137 6.73 -2.45 -7.01
C TYR A 137 5.74 -2.31 -5.86
N ASN A 138 5.26 -3.46 -5.39
CA ASN A 138 4.38 -3.57 -4.23
C ASN A 138 5.20 -4.12 -3.04
N TRP A 139 5.56 -3.26 -2.09
CA TRP A 139 6.37 -3.63 -0.93
C TRP A 139 5.49 -4.26 0.15
N ALA A 140 5.94 -5.32 0.83
CA ALA A 140 5.12 -5.99 1.84
C ALA A 140 3.68 -6.27 1.33
N ALA A 141 3.62 -6.82 0.10
CA ALA A 141 2.39 -7.15 -0.58
C ALA A 141 1.65 -8.21 0.23
N GLY A 142 0.51 -7.83 0.80
CA GLY A 142 -0.35 -8.70 1.58
C GLY A 142 0.24 -9.19 2.91
N LYS A 143 -0.64 -9.83 3.69
CA LYS A 143 -0.29 -10.37 5.02
C LYS A 143 0.14 -11.84 4.98
N SER A 144 0.09 -12.45 3.80
CA SER A 144 0.41 -13.86 3.59
C SER A 144 0.82 -14.14 2.13
N PRO A 145 1.48 -15.28 1.86
CA PRO A 145 1.67 -15.81 0.51
C PRO A 145 0.41 -15.86 -0.37
N GLU A 146 -0.75 -16.28 0.14
CA GLU A 146 -1.99 -16.38 -0.64
C GLU A 146 -2.52 -15.01 -1.04
N ASP A 147 -2.53 -14.06 -0.11
CA ASP A 147 -2.93 -12.67 -0.37
C ASP A 147 -1.95 -12.00 -1.35
N THR A 148 -0.65 -12.28 -1.21
CA THR A 148 0.38 -11.82 -2.17
C THR A 148 0.09 -12.28 -3.59
N LYS A 149 -0.29 -13.57 -3.77
CA LYS A 149 -0.62 -14.13 -5.10
C LYS A 149 -1.85 -13.44 -5.69
N ILE A 150 -2.87 -13.18 -4.87
CA ILE A 150 -4.07 -12.45 -5.29
C ILE A 150 -3.70 -11.05 -5.77
N GLN A 151 -2.92 -10.30 -4.99
CA GLN A 151 -2.47 -8.96 -5.38
C GLN A 151 -1.64 -9.00 -6.66
N HIS A 152 -0.75 -9.99 -6.84
CA HIS A 152 0.00 -10.17 -8.07
C HIS A 152 -0.91 -10.33 -9.30
N GLU A 153 -1.95 -11.16 -9.21
CA GLU A 153 -2.94 -11.33 -10.28
C GLU A 153 -3.70 -10.04 -10.59
N VAL A 154 -4.08 -9.29 -9.55
CA VAL A 154 -4.73 -7.97 -9.69
C VAL A 154 -3.80 -7.00 -10.41
N MET A 155 -2.52 -6.94 -10.03
CA MET A 155 -1.52 -6.10 -10.71
C MET A 155 -1.37 -6.52 -12.19
N ALA A 156 -1.27 -7.82 -12.47
CA ALA A 156 -1.15 -8.33 -13.83
C ALA A 156 -2.36 -7.96 -14.71
N LYS A 157 -3.59 -8.04 -14.17
CA LYS A 157 -4.81 -7.66 -14.87
C LYS A 157 -5.03 -6.15 -14.97
N THR A 158 -4.44 -5.40 -14.05
CA THR A 158 -4.48 -3.93 -14.08
C THR A 158 -3.49 -3.35 -15.09
N ALA A 159 -2.37 -4.03 -15.31
CA ALA A 159 -1.38 -3.62 -16.29
C ALA A 159 -2.01 -3.50 -17.69
N GLY A 160 -1.80 -2.33 -18.33
CA GLY A 160 -2.34 -2.05 -19.66
C GLY A 160 -3.80 -1.58 -19.70
N LEU A 161 -4.49 -1.47 -18.56
CA LEU A 161 -5.81 -0.84 -18.53
C LEU A 161 -5.73 0.65 -18.86
N SER A 162 -6.78 1.17 -19.49
CA SER A 162 -6.98 2.62 -19.57
C SER A 162 -7.29 3.19 -18.18
N ARG A 163 -7.09 4.50 -18.01
CA ARG A 163 -7.43 5.21 -16.75
C ARG A 163 -8.91 5.02 -16.40
N GLU A 164 -9.77 5.09 -17.41
CA GLU A 164 -11.21 4.92 -17.28
C GLU A 164 -11.54 3.48 -16.85
N GLY A 165 -10.86 2.50 -17.43
CA GLY A 165 -11.02 1.08 -17.08
C GLY A 165 -10.51 0.73 -15.68
N ALA A 166 -9.43 1.36 -15.22
CA ALA A 166 -8.93 1.21 -13.85
C ALA A 166 -9.88 1.87 -12.84
N ASN A 167 -10.33 3.09 -13.09
CA ASN A 167 -11.28 3.80 -12.24
C ASN A 167 -12.62 3.08 -12.12
N ALA A 168 -13.13 2.50 -13.22
CA ALA A 168 -14.37 1.73 -13.20
C ALA A 168 -14.27 0.51 -12.26
N ARG A 169 -13.17 -0.25 -12.35
CA ARG A 169 -12.90 -1.42 -11.49
C ARG A 169 -12.69 -1.02 -10.03
N LEU A 170 -11.93 0.04 -9.78
CA LEU A 170 -11.73 0.54 -8.42
C LEU A 170 -13.07 0.94 -7.77
N ASN A 171 -13.94 1.62 -8.51
CA ASN A 171 -15.26 1.99 -8.02
C ASN A 171 -16.16 0.79 -7.76
N ALA A 172 -16.10 -0.26 -8.60
CA ALA A 172 -16.82 -1.50 -8.37
C ALA A 172 -16.31 -2.23 -7.11
N LEU A 173 -15.00 -2.32 -6.96
CA LEU A 173 -14.35 -2.91 -5.80
C LEU A 173 -14.71 -2.19 -4.50
N TYR A 174 -14.73 -0.85 -4.48
CA TYR A 174 -15.11 -0.14 -3.27
C TYR A 174 -16.58 -0.30 -2.90
N ARG A 175 -17.50 -0.46 -3.87
CA ARG A 175 -18.89 -0.79 -3.55
C ARG A 175 -18.96 -2.14 -2.83
N LEU A 176 -18.23 -3.14 -3.33
CA LEU A 176 -18.10 -4.44 -2.66
C LEU A 176 -17.50 -4.31 -1.25
N ILE A 177 -16.43 -3.54 -1.07
CA ILE A 177 -15.82 -3.30 0.25
C ILE A 177 -16.81 -2.62 1.21
N GLU A 178 -17.55 -1.62 0.73
CA GLU A 178 -18.58 -0.92 1.50
C GLU A 178 -19.72 -1.85 1.91
N ASP A 179 -20.08 -2.83 1.06
CA ASP A 179 -21.10 -3.82 1.38
C ASP A 179 -20.60 -4.86 2.39
N LEU A 180 -19.39 -5.38 2.23
CA LEU A 180 -18.74 -6.28 3.20
C LEU A 180 -18.64 -5.63 4.60
N ALA A 181 -18.30 -4.33 4.64
CA ALA A 181 -18.19 -3.60 5.90
C ALA A 181 -19.55 -3.44 6.62
N LYS A 182 -20.68 -3.37 5.89
CA LYS A 182 -22.03 -3.27 6.48
C LYS A 182 -22.51 -4.59 7.09
N GLU A 183 -22.04 -5.72 6.57
CA GLU A 183 -22.35 -7.05 7.12
C GLU A 183 -21.66 -7.31 8.46
N GLY A 184 -20.56 -6.60 8.70
CA GLY A 184 -19.77 -6.66 9.93
C GLY A 184 -20.39 -5.88 11.08
N THR A 185 -20.38 -6.47 12.28
CA THR A 185 -20.79 -5.79 13.51
C THR A 185 -19.62 -5.48 14.44
N THR A 186 -18.55 -6.28 14.39
CA THR A 186 -17.35 -6.11 15.21
C THR A 186 -16.09 -6.16 14.34
N PRO A 187 -15.22 -5.14 14.39
CA PRO A 187 -13.96 -5.18 13.66
C PRO A 187 -13.08 -6.35 14.13
N LEU A 188 -12.42 -7.02 13.19
CA LEU A 188 -11.42 -8.03 13.47
C LEU A 188 -10.21 -7.41 14.17
N ASN A 189 -9.71 -8.10 15.19
CA ASN A 189 -8.42 -7.77 15.76
C ASN A 189 -7.33 -8.27 14.80
N SER A 190 -6.82 -7.39 13.95
CA SER A 190 -5.80 -7.74 12.95
C SER A 190 -4.53 -8.34 13.57
N GLN A 191 -4.20 -7.95 14.80
CA GLN A 191 -3.07 -8.50 15.54
C GLN A 191 -3.33 -9.92 16.04
N GLN A 192 -4.55 -10.43 16.03
CA GLN A 192 -4.87 -11.80 16.45
C GLN A 192 -5.24 -12.67 15.25
N GLU A 193 -6.11 -12.17 14.38
CA GLU A 193 -6.72 -12.97 13.30
C GLU A 193 -5.75 -13.25 12.15
N PHE A 194 -4.86 -12.32 11.81
CA PHE A 194 -3.96 -12.45 10.66
C PHE A 194 -2.54 -12.92 11.03
N ARG A 195 -2.33 -13.43 12.24
CA ARG A 195 -1.02 -13.98 12.62
C ARG A 195 -0.74 -15.28 11.88
N PHE A 196 0.51 -15.47 11.48
CA PHE A 196 0.94 -16.67 10.76
C PHE A 196 0.45 -18.00 11.40
N PRO A 197 0.58 -18.26 12.72
CA PRO A 197 0.09 -19.51 13.33
C PRO A 197 -1.44 -19.71 13.31
N LYS A 198 -2.22 -18.66 13.07
CA LYS A 198 -3.67 -18.76 12.88
C LYS A 198 -4.00 -19.17 11.46
N LEU A 199 -3.28 -18.63 10.48
CA LEU A 199 -3.51 -18.87 9.06
C LEU A 199 -2.81 -20.12 8.51
N TYR A 200 -1.71 -20.55 9.14
CA TYR A 200 -0.86 -21.66 8.69
C TYR A 200 -0.64 -22.69 9.79
N ASP A 201 -0.42 -23.93 9.37
CA ASP A 201 0.20 -24.95 10.19
C ASP A 201 1.71 -24.63 10.33
N VAL A 202 2.16 -24.37 11.56
CA VAL A 202 3.54 -23.90 11.81
C VAL A 202 4.59 -24.97 11.52
N ALA A 203 4.24 -26.25 11.62
CA ALA A 203 5.18 -27.34 11.43
C ALA A 203 5.46 -27.59 9.94
N THR A 204 4.44 -27.43 9.10
CA THR A 204 4.51 -27.69 7.66
C THR A 204 4.70 -26.44 6.83
N GLY A 205 4.31 -25.27 7.35
CA GLY A 205 4.25 -24.02 6.60
C GLY A 205 3.08 -23.95 5.61
N GLU A 206 2.17 -24.93 5.64
CA GLU A 206 1.01 -24.99 4.74
C GLU A 206 -0.18 -24.17 5.28
N PRO A 207 -0.92 -23.47 4.41
CA PRO A 207 -2.09 -22.69 4.82
C PRO A 207 -3.23 -23.62 5.28
N LYS A 208 -3.94 -23.21 6.33
CA LYS A 208 -5.07 -23.99 6.84
C LYS A 208 -6.26 -23.98 5.86
N PRO A 209 -7.07 -25.04 5.82
CA PRO A 209 -8.20 -25.14 4.89
C PRO A 209 -9.19 -23.96 4.98
N GLU A 210 -9.47 -23.47 6.20
CA GLU A 210 -10.37 -22.35 6.44
C GLU A 210 -9.81 -21.04 5.86
N TYR A 211 -8.51 -20.82 6.00
CA TYR A 211 -7.83 -19.67 5.43
C TYR A 211 -7.87 -19.70 3.89
N LEU A 212 -7.58 -20.87 3.31
CA LEU A 212 -7.68 -21.07 1.86
C LEU A 212 -9.10 -20.84 1.34
N GLN A 213 -10.12 -21.24 2.11
CA GLN A 213 -11.51 -21.02 1.73
C GLN A 213 -11.84 -19.52 1.67
N GLY A 214 -11.44 -18.74 2.68
CA GLY A 214 -11.62 -17.29 2.67
C GLY A 214 -10.87 -16.61 1.52
N CYS A 215 -9.64 -17.06 1.21
CA CYS A 215 -8.90 -16.57 0.04
C CYS A 215 -9.62 -16.88 -1.28
N ARG A 216 -10.19 -18.09 -1.43
CA ARG A 216 -10.99 -18.45 -2.62
C ARG A 216 -12.23 -17.57 -2.74
N ARG A 217 -12.94 -17.34 -1.65
CA ARG A 217 -14.12 -16.47 -1.64
C ARG A 217 -13.77 -15.03 -2.00
N ALA A 218 -12.66 -14.50 -1.48
CA ALA A 218 -12.17 -13.18 -1.87
C ALA A 218 -11.86 -13.11 -3.39
N ARG A 219 -11.26 -14.16 -3.97
CA ARG A 219 -11.02 -14.22 -5.43
C ARG A 219 -12.31 -14.25 -6.24
N GLU A 220 -13.31 -15.01 -5.80
CA GLU A 220 -14.64 -15.05 -6.44
C GLU A 220 -15.26 -13.65 -6.45
N LEU A 221 -15.30 -12.97 -5.30
CA LEU A 221 -15.81 -11.60 -5.18
C LEU A 221 -15.05 -10.60 -6.08
N LEU A 222 -13.72 -10.69 -6.11
CA LEU A 222 -12.88 -9.85 -7.00
C LEU A 222 -13.14 -10.13 -8.49
N THR A 223 -13.46 -11.38 -8.84
CA THR A 223 -13.81 -11.78 -10.22
C THR A 223 -15.18 -11.21 -10.60
N GLU A 224 -16.17 -11.28 -9.70
CA GLU A 224 -17.52 -10.74 -9.92
C GLU A 224 -17.51 -9.23 -10.20
N VAL A 225 -16.65 -8.46 -9.52
CA VAL A 225 -16.50 -7.02 -9.77
C VAL A 225 -15.54 -6.68 -10.92
N GLY A 226 -15.00 -7.69 -11.62
CA GLY A 226 -14.14 -7.54 -12.80
C GLY A 226 -12.73 -7.03 -12.52
N VAL A 227 -12.26 -7.16 -11.28
CA VAL A 227 -10.87 -6.87 -10.87
C VAL A 227 -9.96 -8.06 -11.16
N LEU A 228 -10.48 -9.28 -10.89
CA LEU A 228 -9.86 -10.55 -11.25
C LEU A 228 -10.56 -11.25 -12.42
#